data_AF-A0A645CV26-F1
#
_entry.id   AF-A0A645CV26-F1
#
_cell.length_a   1.000
_cell.length_b   1.000
_cell.length_c   1.000
_cell.angle_alpha   90.00
_cell.angle_beta   90.00
_cell.angle_gamma   90.00
#
_symmetry.space_group_name_H-M   'P 1'
#
loop_
_entity.id
_entity.type
_entity.pdbx_description
1 polymer ?
#
loop_
_entity_poly.entity_id
_entity_poly.type
_entity_poly.pdbx_seq_one_letter_code
_entity_poly.pdbx_strand_id
1 'polypeptide(L)' 'MKEKLAGELMDAANNTGSAVKKREDTHKMAESNQAFAHYRW' A
#
# COMPACT_ATOMS: atom_id res chain seq x y z
N MET A 1 10.27 17.04 13.09
CA MET A 1 9.23 16.76 12.08
C MET A 1 9.76 16.81 10.64
N LYS A 2 10.58 17.81 10.27
CA LYS A 2 11.14 17.96 8.91
C LYS A 2 11.98 16.76 8.44
N GLU A 3 12.82 16.21 9.30
CA GLU A 3 13.69 15.06 8.97
C GLU A 3 12.91 13.76 8.77
N LYS A 4 11.86 13.53 9.56
CA LYS A 4 10.98 12.36 9.40
C LYS A 4 10.22 12.40 8.08
N LEU A 5 9.73 13.59 7.69
CA LEU A 5 9.05 13.79 6.42
C LEU A 5 10.00 13.62 5.22
N ALA A 6 11.24 14.11 5.34
CA ALA A 6 12.26 13.91 4.31
C ALA A 6 12.63 12.44 4.15
N GLY A 7 12.73 11.69 5.27
CA GLY A 7 12.92 10.24 5.25
C GLY A 7 11.77 9.53 4.54
N GLU A 8 10.51 9.84 4.89
CA GLU A 8 9.34 9.24 4.24
C GLU A 8 9.25 9.57 2.74
N LEU A 9 9.61 10.79 2.34
CA LEU A 9 9.64 11.17 0.92
C LEU A 9 10.73 10.42 0.15
N MET A 10 11.92 10.23 0.74
CA MET A 10 13.01 9.46 0.13
C MET A 10 12.68 7.96 0.07
N ASP A 11 12.05 7.42 1.11
CA ASP A 11 11.58 6.02 1.12
C ASP A 11 10.52 5.82 0.04
N ALA A 12 9.53 6.72 -0.06
CA ALA A 12 8.51 6.68 -1.10
C ALA A 12 9.10 6.78 -2.52
N ALA A 13 10.12 7.62 -2.72
CA ALA A 13 10.84 7.72 -4.00
C ALA A 13 11.56 6.42 -4.38
N ASN A 14 12.07 5.68 -3.39
CA ASN A 14 12.69 4.37 -3.59
C ASN A 14 11.67 3.22 -3.73
N ASN A 15 10.37 3.52 -3.84
CA ASN A 15 9.27 2.55 -3.78
C ASN A 15 9.32 1.68 -2.51
N THR A 16 9.94 2.19 -1.45
CA THR A 16 10.03 1.54 -0.16
C THR A 16 9.19 2.31 0.85
N GLY A 17 8.91 1.69 2.00
CA GLY A 17 8.21 2.36 3.10
C GLY A 17 6.76 1.92 3.29
N SER A 18 6.17 2.44 4.36
CA SER A 18 4.89 1.98 4.91
C SER A 18 3.73 2.17 3.92
N ALA A 19 3.76 3.25 3.13
CA ALA A 19 2.73 3.56 2.14
C ALA A 19 2.71 2.53 1.00
N VAL A 20 3.88 2.12 0.49
CA VAL A 20 3.98 1.13 -0.59
C VAL A 20 3.59 -0.25 -0.09
N LYS A 21 4.07 -0.64 1.09
CA LYS A 21 3.68 -1.90 1.74
C LYS A 21 2.16 -1.99 1.94
N LYS A 22 1.54 -0.92 2.43
CA LYS A 22 0.08 -0.87 2.63
C LYS A 22 -0.69 -1.01 1.31
N ARG A 23 -0.19 -0.42 0.22
CA ARG A 23 -0.77 -0.58 -1.13
C ARG A 23 -0.69 -2.04 -1.60
N GLU A 24 0.48 -2.67 -1.47
CA GLU A 24 0.69 -4.07 -1.87
C GLU A 24 -0.16 -5.04 -1.04
N ASP A 25 -0.22 -4.85 0.27
CA ASP A 25 -1.03 -5.67 1.17
C ASP A 25 -2.52 -5.55 0.81
N THR A 26 -2.98 -4.34 0.45
CA THR A 26 -4.35 -4.10 0.00
C THR A 26 -4.63 -4.81 -1.34
N HIS A 27 -3.69 -4.78 -2.28
CA HIS A 27 -3.84 -5.46 -3.57
C HIS A 27 -3.87 -6.99 -3.41
N LYS A 28 -2.95 -7.56 -2.63
CA LYS A 28 -2.95 -9.01 -2.33
C LYS A 28 -4.22 -9.46 -1.64
N MET A 29 -4.74 -8.64 -0.72
CA MET A 29 -6.00 -8.93 -0.03
C MET A 29 -7.19 -8.84 -0.99
N ALA A 30 -7.18 -7.90 -1.95
CA ALA A 30 -8.20 -7.81 -2.98
C ALA A 30 -8.17 -9.01 -3.95
N GLU A 31 -6.98 -9.44 -4.40
CA GLU A 31 -6.80 -10.64 -5.23
C GLU A 31 -7.28 -11.91 -4.50
N SER A 32 -6.95 -12.04 -3.23
CA SER A 32 -7.41 -13.17 -2.40
C SER A 32 -8.93 -13.23 -2.26
N ASN A 33 -9.59 -12.07 -2.27
CA ASN A 33 -11.05 -11.96 -2.15
C ASN A 33 -11.75 -11.79 -3.51
N GLN A 34 -11.05 -12.01 -4.62
CA GLN A 34 -11.62 -11.85 -5.96
C GLN A 34 -12.85 -12.74 -6.19
N ALA A 35 -12.87 -13.94 -5.59
CA ALA A 35 -14.01 -14.86 -5.66
C ALA A 35 -15.30 -14.26 -5.03
N PHE A 36 -15.16 -13.33 -4.09
CA PHE A 36 -16.28 -12.66 -3.43
C PHE A 36 -16.74 -11.39 -4.17
N ALA A 37 -16.15 -11.04 -5.31
CA ALA A 37 -16.52 -9.85 -6.08
C ALA A 37 -18.01 -9.86 -6.51
N HIS A 38 -18.58 -11.06 -6.68
CA HIS A 38 -19.99 -11.24 -7.05
C HIS A 38 -21.00 -10.90 -5.94
N TYR A 39 -20.56 -10.72 -4.68
CA TYR A 39 -21.44 -10.28 -3.58
C TYR A 39 -21.73 -8.77 -3.59
N ARG A 40 -21.20 -8.02 -4.56
CA ARG A 40 -21.31 -6.55 -4.67
C ARG A 40 -22.49 -6.05 -5.52
N TRP A 41 -23.55 -6.84 -5.60
CA TRP A 41 -24.86 -6.42 -6.10
C TRP A 41 -25.65 -5.62 -5.06
#